data_AF-A0A7Y3P3H0-F1
#
_entry.id   AF-A0A7Y3P3H0-F1
#
_cell.length_a   1.000
_cell.length_b   1.000
_cell.length_c   1.000
_cell.angle_alpha   90.00
_cell.angle_beta   90.00
_cell.angle_gamma   90.00
#
_symmetry.space_group_name_H-M   'P 1'
#
loop_
_entity.id
_entity.type
_entity.pdbx_description
1 polymer ?
#
loop_
_entity_poly.entity_id
_entity_poly.type
_entity_poly.pdbx_seq_one_letter_code
_entity_poly.pdbx_strand_id
1 'polypeptide(L)'
;MSRGASIATIATAIAGGIAADAFSFESIEAAPPAEPRRRIGTLEELKQRGAIDFAYPDAASPARALLLGDGEIVAFSLICTHMGCEVAYSRETESFTCPCHGSVFDASRSGEVERGPAPRPLPEIQVASTKDDVLYAVALSAPIFGRGERLEERQVPNGSTVARPFGTPSAPSGAARESSDTNVRAARGSRRTPPR
;
A
#
# COMPACT_ATOMS: atom_id res chain seq x y z
N MET A 1 40.82 55.64 64.24
CA MET A 1 42.12 54.98 64.02
C MET A 1 41.96 53.50 64.27
N SER A 2 42.05 52.65 63.24
CA SER A 2 42.78 51.37 63.25
C SER A 2 42.57 50.68 61.91
N ARG A 3 43.67 50.20 61.33
CA ARG A 3 43.79 49.50 60.06
C ARG A 3 43.73 47.99 60.32
N GLY A 4 43.30 47.22 59.31
CA GLY A 4 43.51 45.77 59.19
C GLY A 4 42.80 45.27 57.93
N ALA A 5 43.43 45.31 56.76
CA ALA A 5 44.33 44.29 56.19
C ALA A 5 43.61 43.04 55.66
N SER A 6 43.37 43.06 54.35
CA SER A 6 43.52 42.01 53.32
C SER A 6 43.17 40.55 53.66
N ILE A 7 42.36 39.91 52.81
CA ILE A 7 42.78 38.76 51.97
C ILE A 7 41.95 38.76 50.67
N ALA A 8 42.64 38.78 49.53
CA ALA A 8 42.06 38.62 48.20
C ALA A 8 41.97 37.13 47.85
N THR A 9 40.83 36.70 47.31
CA THR A 9 40.70 35.40 46.64
C THR A 9 40.22 35.65 45.22
N ILE A 10 41.12 35.50 44.27
CA ILE A 10 40.83 35.55 42.83
C ILE A 10 40.22 34.19 42.46
N ALA A 11 38.92 34.16 42.23
CA ALA A 11 38.25 33.02 41.60
C ALA A 11 38.21 33.27 40.09
N THR A 12 39.16 32.70 39.36
CA THR A 12 39.14 32.67 37.90
C THR A 12 38.12 31.62 37.46
N ALA A 13 36.88 32.03 37.19
CA ALA A 13 35.92 31.19 36.51
C ALA A 13 36.25 31.19 35.01
N ILE A 14 36.66 30.04 34.51
CA ILE A 14 36.98 29.78 33.11
C ILE A 14 35.66 29.87 32.33
N ALA A 15 35.52 30.89 31.49
CA ALA A 15 34.42 30.99 30.54
C ALA A 15 34.62 29.92 29.45
N GLY A 16 34.16 28.70 29.70
CA GLY A 16 34.05 27.64 28.71
C GLY A 16 32.79 27.83 27.89
N GLY A 17 32.81 28.78 26.96
CA GLY A 17 31.81 28.87 25.90
C GLY A 17 32.03 27.74 24.92
N ILE A 18 31.19 26.71 24.95
CA ILE A 18 30.97 25.90 23.76
C ILE A 18 30.13 26.76 22.81
N ALA A 19 30.74 27.25 21.75
CA ALA A 19 30.00 27.75 20.62
C ALA A 19 29.20 26.55 20.07
N ALA A 20 27.90 26.52 20.37
CA ALA A 20 26.99 25.67 19.64
C ALA A 20 26.90 26.28 18.23
N ASP A 21 27.85 25.91 17.37
CA ASP A 21 27.69 26.11 15.93
C ASP A 21 26.37 25.46 15.55
N ALA A 22 25.41 26.31 15.21
CA ALA A 22 24.12 25.92 14.68
C ALA A 22 24.39 25.22 13.35
N PHE A 23 24.64 23.92 13.39
CA PHE A 23 24.52 23.06 12.23
C PHE A 23 23.03 23.04 11.88
N SER A 24 22.62 24.00 11.05
CA SER A 24 21.42 23.90 10.26
C SER A 24 21.56 22.65 9.38
N PHE A 25 21.04 21.52 9.85
CA PHE A 25 20.60 20.48 8.95
C PHE A 25 19.40 21.04 8.22
N GLU A 26 19.65 21.76 7.13
CA GLU A 26 18.66 21.92 6.09
C GLU A 26 18.44 20.50 5.55
N SER A 27 17.44 19.81 6.12
CA SER A 27 16.95 18.56 5.57
C SER A 27 16.58 18.84 4.13
N ILE A 28 17.45 18.43 3.21
CA ILE A 28 17.05 18.17 1.84
C ILE A 28 16.20 16.90 1.95
N GLU A 29 14.95 17.08 2.35
CA GLU A 29 13.92 16.09 2.18
C GLU A 29 13.82 15.92 0.66
N ALA A 30 14.56 14.94 0.14
CA ALA A 30 14.52 14.62 -1.28
C ALA A 30 13.06 14.28 -1.58
N ALA A 31 12.37 15.23 -2.19
CA ALA A 31 10.99 15.05 -2.61
C ALA A 31 10.93 13.71 -3.36
N PRO A 32 9.93 12.85 -3.06
CA PRO A 32 9.78 11.59 -3.79
C PRO A 32 9.85 11.91 -5.28
N PRO A 33 10.58 11.10 -6.09
CA PRO A 33 10.73 11.39 -7.50
C PRO A 33 9.34 11.61 -8.08
N ALA A 34 9.10 12.83 -8.58
CA ALA A 34 7.80 13.20 -9.08
C ALA A 34 7.38 12.17 -10.13
N GLU A 35 6.28 11.48 -9.88
CA GLU A 35 5.81 10.44 -10.79
C GLU A 35 5.59 11.05 -12.17
N PRO A 36 5.93 10.34 -13.27
CA PRO A 36 5.91 10.92 -14.59
C PRO A 36 4.48 11.31 -14.94
N ARG A 37 4.28 12.46 -15.58
CA ARG A 37 2.97 12.79 -16.17
C ARG A 37 2.76 11.94 -17.42
N ARG A 38 1.66 11.17 -17.48
CA ARG A 38 1.32 10.32 -18.64
C ARG A 38 -0.02 10.72 -19.23
N ARG A 39 -0.08 10.89 -20.55
CA ARG A 39 -1.34 11.18 -21.24
C ARG A 39 -2.23 9.94 -21.25
N ILE A 40 -3.48 10.09 -20.82
CA ILE A 40 -4.50 9.03 -20.85
C ILE A 40 -5.27 9.12 -22.17
N GLY A 41 -5.84 10.29 -22.47
CA GLY A 41 -6.80 10.48 -23.56
C GLY A 41 -7.43 11.87 -23.50
N THR A 42 -8.60 12.03 -24.11
CA THR A 42 -9.43 13.22 -23.96
C THR A 42 -10.67 12.93 -23.12
N LEU A 43 -11.25 13.97 -22.51
CA LEU A 43 -12.52 13.85 -21.79
C LEU A 43 -13.64 13.35 -22.70
N GLU A 44 -13.68 13.81 -23.95
CA GLU A 44 -14.68 13.38 -24.93
C GLU A 44 -14.56 11.88 -25.23
N GLU A 45 -13.33 11.40 -25.47
CA GLU A 45 -13.07 9.98 -25.68
C GLU A 45 -13.53 9.14 -24.47
N LEU A 46 -13.24 9.61 -23.25
CA LEU A 46 -13.66 8.91 -22.04
C LEU A 46 -15.19 8.86 -21.92
N LYS A 47 -15.89 9.96 -22.23
CA LYS A 47 -17.36 10.00 -22.24
C LYS A 47 -17.97 9.07 -23.28
N GLN A 48 -17.35 8.96 -24.45
CA GLN A 48 -17.83 8.07 -25.52
C GLN A 48 -17.63 6.60 -25.19
N ARG A 49 -16.50 6.25 -24.58
CA ARG A 49 -16.10 4.84 -24.34
C ARG A 49 -16.49 4.34 -22.96
N GLY A 50 -16.70 5.22 -22.00
CA GLY A 50 -16.88 4.92 -20.57
C GLY A 50 -15.61 4.45 -19.85
N ALA A 51 -14.61 3.96 -20.58
CA ALA A 51 -13.32 3.54 -20.05
C ALA A 51 -12.19 3.71 -21.07
N ILE A 52 -10.98 4.02 -20.58
CA ILE A 52 -9.75 4.09 -21.38
C ILE A 52 -8.64 3.29 -20.67
N ASP A 53 -8.05 2.34 -21.38
CA ASP A 53 -6.85 1.60 -20.94
C ASP A 53 -5.57 2.38 -21.22
N PHE A 54 -4.66 2.36 -20.26
CA PHE A 54 -3.34 2.98 -20.36
C PHE A 54 -2.34 2.26 -19.44
N ALA A 55 -1.13 2.80 -19.31
CA ALA A 55 -0.13 2.31 -18.38
C ALA A 55 0.50 3.43 -17.55
N TYR A 56 0.71 3.19 -16.26
CA TYR A 56 1.22 4.20 -15.32
C TYR A 56 1.81 3.61 -14.03
N PRO A 57 3.02 4.04 -13.60
CA PRO A 57 3.84 5.14 -14.14
C PRO A 57 4.65 4.76 -15.39
N ASP A 58 4.77 3.46 -15.64
CA ASP A 58 5.50 2.87 -16.76
C ASP A 58 4.70 1.76 -17.45
N ALA A 59 5.22 1.27 -18.57
CA ALA A 59 4.56 0.33 -19.47
C ALA A 59 4.23 -1.04 -18.83
N ALA A 60 4.87 -1.41 -17.71
CA ALA A 60 4.61 -2.69 -17.04
C ALA A 60 3.43 -2.60 -16.04
N SER A 61 2.75 -1.46 -15.95
CA SER A 61 1.69 -1.18 -14.99
C SER A 61 0.39 -0.88 -15.73
N PRO A 62 -0.42 -1.90 -16.07
CA PRO A 62 -1.70 -1.67 -16.69
C PRO A 62 -2.61 -0.88 -15.75
N ALA A 63 -3.33 0.08 -16.32
CA ALA A 63 -4.23 0.96 -15.62
C ALA A 63 -5.46 1.27 -16.48
N ARG A 64 -6.55 1.67 -15.84
CA ARG A 64 -7.79 2.04 -16.53
C ARG A 64 -8.38 3.29 -15.91
N ALA A 65 -8.74 4.25 -16.76
CA ALA A 65 -9.57 5.39 -16.42
C ALA A 65 -11.03 5.05 -16.74
N LEU A 66 -11.94 5.47 -15.88
CA LEU A 66 -13.36 5.15 -15.90
C LEU A 66 -14.18 6.43 -15.79
N LEU A 67 -15.32 6.47 -16.47
CA LEU A 67 -16.41 7.39 -16.17
C LEU A 67 -17.50 6.61 -15.43
N LEU A 68 -17.66 6.88 -14.15
CA LEU A 68 -18.66 6.26 -13.29
C LEU A 68 -20.07 6.78 -13.63
N GLY A 69 -21.10 6.09 -13.11
CA GLY A 69 -22.50 6.38 -13.36
C GLY A 69 -22.96 7.73 -12.83
N ASP A 70 -22.30 8.25 -11.81
CA ASP A 70 -22.52 9.60 -11.25
C ASP A 70 -21.76 10.71 -12.03
N GLY A 71 -20.96 10.32 -13.02
CA GLY A 71 -20.16 11.23 -13.84
C GLY A 71 -18.75 11.50 -13.30
N GLU A 72 -18.34 10.86 -12.20
CA GLU A 72 -16.98 10.97 -11.68
C GLU A 72 -15.96 10.27 -12.60
N ILE A 73 -14.77 10.87 -12.72
CA ILE A 73 -13.65 10.29 -13.45
C ILE A 73 -12.65 9.75 -12.44
N VAL A 74 -12.53 8.44 -12.42
CA VAL A 74 -11.58 7.72 -11.56
C VAL A 74 -10.60 6.94 -12.42
N ALA A 75 -9.41 6.66 -11.90
CA ALA A 75 -8.48 5.76 -12.56
C ALA A 75 -7.80 4.85 -11.54
N PHE A 76 -7.53 3.61 -11.94
CA PHE A 76 -6.95 2.62 -11.04
C PHE A 76 -5.86 1.81 -11.74
N SER A 77 -4.89 1.35 -10.95
CA SER A 77 -4.03 0.23 -11.33
C SER A 77 -4.90 -1.01 -11.53
N LEU A 78 -4.64 -1.78 -12.59
CA LEU A 78 -5.31 -3.06 -12.81
C LEU A 78 -4.62 -4.22 -12.09
N ILE A 79 -3.58 -3.97 -11.29
CA ILE A 79 -2.83 -5.02 -10.58
C ILE A 79 -3.44 -5.25 -9.20
N CYS A 80 -3.99 -6.46 -8.98
CA CYS A 80 -4.56 -6.88 -7.71
C CYS A 80 -3.53 -6.82 -6.57
N THR A 81 -3.91 -6.21 -5.45
CA THR A 81 -3.06 -6.03 -4.27
C THR A 81 -2.85 -7.29 -3.43
N HIS A 82 -3.52 -8.40 -3.77
CA HIS A 82 -3.29 -9.69 -3.12
C HIS A 82 -1.98 -10.33 -3.61
N MET A 83 -1.93 -10.68 -4.91
CA MET A 83 -0.83 -11.44 -5.51
C MET A 83 -0.51 -10.99 -6.95
N GLY A 84 -0.96 -9.81 -7.36
CA GLY A 84 -0.54 -9.18 -8.61
C GLY A 84 -1.27 -9.62 -9.89
N CYS A 85 -2.32 -10.44 -9.80
CA CYS A 85 -3.15 -10.74 -10.96
C CYS A 85 -3.84 -9.49 -11.51
N GLU A 86 -4.05 -9.42 -12.83
CA GLU A 86 -4.83 -8.34 -13.42
C GLU A 86 -6.32 -8.47 -13.07
N VAL A 87 -6.96 -7.37 -12.67
CA VAL A 87 -8.38 -7.33 -12.31
C VAL A 87 -9.24 -6.92 -13.50
N ALA A 88 -10.47 -7.46 -13.58
CA ALA A 88 -11.43 -7.11 -14.61
C ALA A 88 -12.49 -6.14 -14.05
N TYR A 89 -12.78 -5.05 -14.77
CA TYR A 89 -13.82 -4.10 -14.39
C TYR A 89 -15.19 -4.53 -14.91
N SER A 90 -16.22 -4.42 -14.05
CA SER A 90 -17.63 -4.53 -14.42
C SER A 90 -18.31 -3.17 -14.30
N ARG A 91 -18.87 -2.67 -15.40
CA ARG A 91 -19.64 -1.42 -15.40
C ARG A 91 -20.99 -1.54 -14.71
N GLU A 92 -21.55 -2.74 -14.61
CA GLU A 92 -22.86 -2.96 -13.98
C GLU A 92 -22.80 -2.84 -12.46
N THR A 93 -21.69 -3.24 -11.85
CA THR A 93 -21.48 -3.19 -10.40
C THR A 93 -20.50 -2.09 -9.99
N GLU A 94 -19.87 -1.42 -10.95
CA GLU A 94 -18.77 -0.47 -10.74
C GLU A 94 -17.64 -1.03 -9.88
N SER A 95 -17.33 -2.32 -10.08
CA SER A 95 -16.34 -3.04 -9.28
C SER A 95 -15.29 -3.72 -10.15
N PHE A 96 -14.10 -3.87 -9.61
CA PHE A 96 -13.05 -4.71 -10.15
C PHE A 96 -13.07 -6.09 -9.50
N THR A 97 -13.06 -7.15 -10.31
CA THR A 97 -12.99 -8.53 -9.83
C THR A 97 -11.66 -9.17 -10.23
N CYS A 98 -10.95 -9.72 -9.24
CA CYS A 98 -9.75 -10.50 -9.46
C CYS A 98 -10.10 -11.96 -9.77
N PRO A 99 -9.71 -12.51 -10.94
CA PRO A 99 -10.06 -13.88 -11.33
C PRO A 99 -9.31 -14.96 -10.54
N CYS A 100 -8.21 -14.61 -9.88
CA CYS A 100 -7.35 -15.59 -9.21
C CYS A 100 -7.96 -16.11 -7.89
N HIS A 101 -8.47 -15.21 -7.05
CA HIS A 101 -8.96 -15.56 -5.71
C HIS A 101 -10.26 -14.83 -5.32
N GLY A 102 -10.87 -14.12 -6.28
CA GLY A 102 -12.17 -13.48 -6.09
C GLY A 102 -12.15 -12.24 -5.18
N SER A 103 -11.02 -11.52 -5.11
CA SER A 103 -11.03 -10.18 -4.53
C SER A 103 -11.91 -9.24 -5.37
N VAL A 104 -12.76 -8.47 -4.71
CA VAL A 104 -13.62 -7.48 -5.34
C VAL A 104 -13.29 -6.11 -4.76
N PHE A 105 -13.13 -5.12 -5.63
CA PHE A 105 -12.80 -3.75 -5.27
C PHE A 105 -13.85 -2.79 -5.82
N ASP A 106 -14.40 -1.91 -4.99
CA ASP A 106 -15.42 -0.93 -5.39
C ASP A 106 -14.75 0.32 -6.00
N ALA A 107 -15.00 0.59 -7.29
CA ALA A 107 -14.43 1.74 -7.96
C ALA A 107 -15.04 3.08 -7.50
N SER A 108 -16.29 3.08 -7.04
CA SER A 108 -16.99 4.26 -6.52
C SER A 108 -16.52 4.65 -5.10
N ARG A 109 -15.82 3.74 -4.43
CA ARG A 109 -15.28 3.93 -3.07
C ARG A 109 -13.75 3.83 -3.06
N SER A 110 -13.09 4.53 -3.99
CA SER A 110 -11.62 4.61 -4.08
C SER A 110 -10.91 3.23 -4.08
N GLY A 111 -11.51 2.23 -4.72
CA GLY A 111 -10.94 0.89 -4.84
C GLY A 111 -10.98 0.06 -3.55
N GLU A 112 -11.84 0.40 -2.58
CA GLU A 112 -11.99 -0.32 -1.32
C GLU A 112 -12.25 -1.82 -1.55
N VAL A 113 -11.65 -2.67 -0.72
CA VAL A 113 -11.85 -4.12 -0.78
C VAL A 113 -13.22 -4.48 -0.23
N GLU A 114 -14.18 -4.82 -1.09
CA GLU A 114 -15.49 -5.30 -0.66
C GLU A 114 -15.46 -6.76 -0.22
N ARG A 115 -14.63 -7.58 -0.88
CA ARG A 115 -14.53 -9.02 -0.64
C ARG A 115 -13.16 -9.57 -1.01
N GLY A 116 -12.80 -10.69 -0.39
CA GLY A 116 -11.68 -11.54 -0.79
C GLY A 116 -10.39 -11.28 -0.01
N PRO A 117 -9.28 -11.91 -0.41
CA PRO A 117 -8.05 -11.94 0.38
C PRO A 117 -7.14 -10.71 0.19
N ALA A 118 -7.54 -9.73 -0.63
CA ALA A 118 -6.72 -8.54 -0.86
C ALA A 118 -6.57 -7.74 0.46
N PRO A 119 -5.33 -7.42 0.91
CA PRO A 119 -5.12 -6.81 2.21
C PRO A 119 -5.32 -5.28 2.21
N ARG A 120 -5.43 -4.66 1.03
CA ARG A 120 -5.52 -3.21 0.86
C ARG A 120 -6.30 -2.81 -0.40
N PRO A 121 -6.85 -1.59 -0.45
CA PRO A 121 -7.55 -1.07 -1.63
C PRO A 121 -6.69 -1.11 -2.90
N LEU A 122 -7.36 -1.15 -4.04
CA LEU A 122 -6.72 -1.04 -5.35
C LEU A 122 -6.12 0.37 -5.51
N PRO A 123 -4.84 0.51 -5.91
CA PRO A 123 -4.22 1.83 -6.04
C PRO A 123 -4.96 2.71 -7.05
N GLU A 124 -5.41 3.86 -6.57
CA GLU A 124 -6.04 4.91 -7.38
C GLU A 124 -4.95 5.76 -8.04
N ILE A 125 -5.23 6.23 -9.25
CA ILE A 125 -4.36 7.10 -10.03
C ILE A 125 -5.04 8.44 -10.13
N GLN A 126 -4.39 9.48 -9.61
CA GLN A 126 -4.85 10.85 -9.74
C GLN A 126 -4.85 11.27 -11.20
N VAL A 127 -5.99 11.76 -11.67
CA VAL A 127 -6.20 12.28 -13.02
C VAL A 127 -6.25 13.80 -12.98
N ALA A 128 -5.40 14.45 -13.77
CA ALA A 128 -5.44 15.88 -14.01
C ALA A 128 -5.96 16.17 -15.42
N SER A 129 -6.82 17.18 -15.56
CA SER A 129 -7.26 17.70 -16.86
C SER A 129 -6.52 18.99 -17.22
N THR A 130 -6.41 19.24 -18.51
CA THR A 130 -5.95 20.52 -19.06
C THR A 130 -7.15 21.38 -19.47
N LYS A 131 -6.91 22.64 -19.86
CA LYS A 131 -7.97 23.51 -20.40
C LYS A 131 -8.57 23.00 -21.71
N ASP A 132 -7.80 22.22 -22.46
CA ASP A 132 -8.21 21.61 -23.73
C ASP A 132 -8.78 20.19 -23.53
N ASP A 133 -9.26 19.87 -22.32
CA ASP A 133 -9.91 18.59 -21.97
C ASP A 133 -9.04 17.33 -22.21
N VAL A 134 -7.72 17.49 -22.23
CA VAL A 134 -6.78 16.35 -22.24
C VAL A 134 -6.54 15.86 -20.82
N LEU A 135 -6.66 14.55 -20.61
CA LEU A 135 -6.50 13.87 -19.32
C LEU A 135 -5.09 13.29 -19.17
N TYR A 136 -4.52 13.46 -17.98
CA TYR A 136 -3.21 12.95 -17.60
C TYR A 136 -3.25 12.21 -16.27
N ALA A 137 -2.57 11.08 -16.18
CA ALA A 137 -2.22 10.46 -14.92
C ALA A 137 -1.00 11.18 -14.32
N VAL A 138 -1.07 11.53 -13.03
CA VAL A 138 -0.07 12.37 -12.38
C VAL A 138 0.46 11.84 -11.06
N ALA A 139 -0.31 11.01 -10.34
CA ALA A 139 0.18 10.35 -9.14
C ALA A 139 -0.59 9.06 -8.81
N LEU A 140 0.00 8.17 -8.01
CA LEU A 140 -0.64 7.01 -7.38
C LEU A 140 -0.99 7.32 -5.91
N SER A 141 -2.14 6.83 -5.45
CA SER A 141 -2.54 6.93 -4.04
C SER A 141 -1.80 5.93 -3.13
N ALA A 142 -1.28 4.84 -3.71
CA ALA A 142 -0.55 3.79 -3.01
C ALA A 142 0.41 3.04 -3.95
N PRO A 143 1.42 2.33 -3.41
CA PRO A 143 2.31 1.49 -4.22
C PRO A 143 1.57 0.41 -5.01
N ILE A 144 2.06 0.14 -6.22
CA ILE A 144 1.58 -0.99 -7.03
C ILE A 144 2.14 -2.29 -6.44
N PHE A 145 1.32 -3.35 -6.37
CA PHE A 145 1.75 -4.64 -5.84
C PHE A 145 3.05 -5.13 -6.51
N GLY A 146 3.97 -5.65 -5.69
CA GLY A 146 5.26 -6.16 -6.16
C GLY A 146 6.27 -5.08 -6.56
N ARG A 147 5.89 -3.80 -6.52
CA ARG A 147 6.79 -2.68 -6.80
C ARG A 147 6.86 -1.78 -5.60
N GLY A 148 7.90 -2.03 -4.80
CA GLY A 148 8.35 -1.14 -3.74
C GLY A 148 7.18 -0.46 -3.06
N GLU A 149 6.48 -1.20 -2.20
CA GLU A 149 6.08 -0.58 -0.94
C GLU A 149 7.37 0.12 -0.51
N ARG A 150 7.47 1.45 -0.63
CA ARG A 150 8.44 2.13 0.20
C ARG A 150 7.94 1.67 1.55
N LEU A 151 8.71 0.79 2.17
CA LEU A 151 8.65 0.61 3.60
C LEU A 151 8.65 2.07 4.05
N GLU A 152 7.48 2.61 4.41
CA GLU A 152 7.47 3.43 5.60
C GLU A 152 8.21 2.54 6.57
N GLU A 153 9.51 2.75 6.71
CA GLU A 153 10.07 3.36 7.89
C GLU A 153 9.14 3.24 9.12
N ARG A 154 8.57 2.05 9.32
CA ARG A 154 8.56 1.46 10.62
C ARG A 154 10.02 1.15 10.89
N GLN A 155 10.75 2.19 11.27
CA GLN A 155 12.01 2.04 11.96
C GLN A 155 11.72 1.03 13.07
N VAL A 156 12.21 -0.19 12.90
CA VAL A 156 12.26 -1.13 14.01
C VAL A 156 13.35 -0.53 14.91
N PRO A 157 13.02 -0.01 16.10
CA PRO A 157 14.09 0.40 17.00
C PRO A 157 14.92 -0.86 17.25
N ASN A 158 16.21 -0.79 16.92
CA ASN A 158 17.24 -1.83 17.09
C ASN A 158 17.65 -2.67 15.85
N GLY A 159 17.27 -2.30 14.63
CA GLY A 159 17.98 -2.79 13.42
C GLY A 159 17.90 -4.30 13.13
N SER A 160 16.91 -5.01 13.67
CA SER A 160 16.67 -6.41 13.31
C SER A 160 15.63 -6.51 12.20
N THR A 161 16.06 -6.94 11.01
CA THR A 161 15.16 -7.29 9.92
C THR A 161 14.45 -8.60 10.27
N VAL A 162 13.23 -8.51 10.80
CA VAL A 162 12.31 -9.64 10.80
C VAL A 162 11.35 -9.44 9.65
N ALA A 163 11.62 -10.11 8.53
CA ALA A 163 10.61 -10.35 7.51
C ALA A 163 9.53 -11.23 8.15
N ARG A 164 8.49 -10.60 8.71
CA ARG A 164 7.29 -11.33 9.12
C ARG A 164 6.46 -11.52 7.85
N PRO A 165 6.14 -12.77 7.44
CA PRO A 165 5.12 -12.95 6.42
C PRO A 165 3.83 -12.32 6.95
N PHE A 166 3.18 -11.46 6.16
CA PHE A 166 1.82 -11.03 6.42
C PHE A 166 0.94 -12.29 6.52
N GLY A 167 0.38 -12.56 7.70
CA GLY A 167 -0.54 -13.69 7.90
C GLY A 167 -0.30 -14.55 9.13
N THR A 168 -0.33 -13.98 10.34
CA THR A 168 -0.81 -14.76 11.49
C THR A 168 -2.23 -14.28 11.79
N PRO A 169 -3.28 -15.09 11.55
CA PRO A 169 -4.60 -14.76 12.06
C PRO A 169 -4.54 -14.71 13.58
N SER A 170 -5.10 -13.65 14.17
CA SER A 170 -5.37 -13.59 15.61
C SER A 170 -6.24 -14.78 15.99
N ALA A 171 -5.70 -15.68 16.80
CA ALA A 171 -6.49 -16.73 17.43
C ALA A 171 -7.61 -16.09 18.29
N PRO A 172 -8.85 -16.59 18.25
CA PRO A 172 -9.83 -16.19 19.24
C PRO A 172 -9.38 -16.68 20.62
N SER A 173 -9.31 -15.75 21.57
CA SER A 173 -9.10 -16.04 22.98
C SER A 173 -10.30 -16.80 23.53
N GLY A 174 -10.11 -18.07 23.91
CA GLY A 174 -11.09 -18.81 24.71
C GLY A 174 -10.93 -20.33 24.65
N ALA A 175 -10.54 -20.90 25.79
CA ALA A 175 -10.44 -22.33 26.10
C ALA A 175 -11.67 -23.16 25.64
N ALA A 176 -11.58 -24.45 25.32
CA ALA A 176 -11.08 -25.51 26.19
C ALA A 176 -10.61 -26.77 25.43
N ARG A 177 -9.69 -27.47 26.10
CA ARG A 177 -9.23 -28.82 25.79
C ARG A 177 -10.33 -29.81 26.18
N GLU A 178 -10.52 -30.88 25.41
CA GLU A 178 -10.44 -32.25 25.95
C GLU A 178 -10.34 -33.31 24.85
N SER A 179 -9.53 -34.30 25.19
CA SER A 179 -9.07 -35.47 24.44
C SER A 179 -10.14 -36.56 24.32
N SER A 180 -10.15 -37.28 23.21
CA SER A 180 -10.22 -38.76 23.27
C SER A 180 -9.82 -39.38 21.94
N ASP A 181 -8.74 -40.16 22.03
CA ASP A 181 -8.31 -41.18 21.09
C ASP A 181 -9.40 -42.24 20.80
N THR A 182 -9.05 -43.15 19.88
CA THR A 182 -9.69 -44.44 19.48
C THR A 182 -10.67 -44.27 18.30
N ASN A 183 -10.47 -44.88 17.13
CA ASN A 183 -10.15 -46.29 16.93
C ASN A 183 -9.66 -46.57 15.49
N VAL A 184 -8.54 -47.28 15.37
CA VAL A 184 -8.13 -48.01 14.16
C VAL A 184 -8.84 -49.37 14.20
N ARG A 185 -9.66 -49.71 13.19
CA ARG A 185 -9.70 -51.11 12.72
C ARG A 185 -10.32 -51.29 11.33
N ALA A 186 -9.62 -52.12 10.57
CA ALA A 186 -9.91 -52.60 9.24
C ALA A 186 -11.03 -53.65 9.18
N ALA A 187 -11.71 -53.71 8.03
CA ALA A 187 -12.30 -54.91 7.44
C ALA A 187 -12.14 -54.78 5.91
N ARG A 188 -11.23 -55.51 5.24
CA ARG A 188 -11.43 -56.83 4.59
C ARG A 188 -12.80 -56.88 3.88
N GLY A 189 -12.86 -56.79 2.55
CA GLY A 189 -12.60 -57.86 1.57
C GLY A 189 -13.95 -58.31 0.96
N SER A 190 -14.19 -58.23 -0.35
CA SER A 190 -13.95 -59.30 -1.34
C SER A 190 -14.10 -58.71 -2.76
N ARG A 191 -13.05 -58.72 -3.59
CA ARG A 191 -12.78 -59.67 -4.71
C ARG A 191 -13.93 -59.96 -5.70
N ARG A 192 -13.67 -59.53 -6.96
CA ARG A 192 -13.71 -60.27 -8.25
C ARG A 192 -15.10 -60.77 -8.74
N THR A 193 -15.52 -60.74 -10.01
CA THR A 193 -14.87 -60.73 -11.35
C THR A 193 -15.96 -60.39 -12.42
N PRO A 194 -15.63 -59.95 -13.66
CA PRO A 194 -16.55 -59.83 -14.83
C PRO A 194 -16.63 -61.18 -15.59
N PRO A 195 -17.07 -61.36 -16.87
CA PRO A 195 -17.69 -60.49 -17.90
C PRO A 195 -18.91 -61.12 -18.67
N ARG A 196 -19.56 -60.37 -19.57
CA ARG A 196 -19.64 -60.70 -21.02
C ARG A 196 -20.10 -59.50 -21.83
#